data_AF-A0A7X9HX86-F1
#
_entry.id   AF-A0A7X9HX86-F1
#
_cell.length_a   1.000
_cell.length_b   1.000
_cell.length_c   1.000
_cell.angle_alpha   90.00
_cell.angle_beta   90.00
_cell.angle_gamma   90.00
#
_symmetry.space_group_name_H-M   'P 1'
#
loop_
_entity.id
_entity.type
_entity.pdbx_description
1 polymer ?
#
loop_
_entity_poly.entity_id
_entity_poly.type
_entity_poly.pdbx_seq_one_letter_code
_entity_poly.pdbx_strand_id
1 'polypeptide(L)'
;DMVAIPGDTSEEIIAGFIADELSIGIINNKTTAVRVIPVWGKKAGEIVSFGGLLGDAPVQEIRTISPKRFVSRGGQFPPPIISMRN
;
A
#
# COMPACT_ATOMS: atom_id res chain seq x y z
N ASP A 1 1.66 -8.18 -0.32
CA ASP A 1 1.69 -8.67 1.07
C ASP A 1 3.08 -8.42 1.67
N MET A 2 3.18 -8.24 3.00
CA MET A 2 4.40 -7.93 3.77
C MET A 2 5.40 -6.97 3.07
N VAL A 3 5.00 -5.72 2.82
CA VAL A 3 5.85 -4.72 2.15
C VAL A 3 6.49 -3.80 3.18
N ALA A 4 7.80 -3.93 3.40
CA ALA A 4 8.57 -3.01 4.23
C ALA A 4 8.84 -1.70 3.47
N ILE A 5 8.51 -0.56 4.06
CA ILE A 5 8.69 0.78 3.47
C ILE A 5 9.44 1.71 4.43
N PRO A 6 10.02 2.83 3.95
CA PRO A 6 10.68 3.80 4.81
C PRO A 6 9.75 4.30 5.90
N GLY A 7 10.25 4.40 7.13
CA GLY A 7 9.44 4.79 8.28
C GLY A 7 8.88 6.21 8.19
N ASP A 8 9.55 7.11 7.48
CA ASP A 8 9.14 8.48 7.24
C ASP A 8 8.09 8.64 6.13
N THR A 9 7.52 7.54 5.63
CA THR A 9 6.43 7.57 4.65
C THR A 9 5.18 8.22 5.26
N SER A 10 4.60 9.21 4.57
CA SER A 10 3.40 9.90 5.05
C SER A 10 2.15 9.02 5.01
N GLU A 11 1.20 9.33 5.89
CA GLU A 11 -0.11 8.68 5.96
C GLU A 11 -0.86 8.72 4.63
N GLU A 12 -0.77 9.85 3.90
CA GLU A 12 -1.43 9.97 2.61
C GLU A 12 -0.85 9.01 1.57
N ILE A 13 0.47 8.79 1.58
CA ILE A 13 1.11 7.83 0.67
C ILE A 13 0.66 6.41 1.00
N ILE A 14 0.61 6.05 2.29
CA ILE A 14 0.12 4.73 2.73
C ILE A 14 -1.35 4.54 2.34
N ALA A 15 -2.19 5.55 2.54
CA ALA A 15 -3.59 5.53 2.12
C ALA A 15 -3.74 5.40 0.59
N GLY A 16 -2.86 6.05 -0.19
CA GLY A 16 -2.79 5.88 -1.64
C GLY A 16 -2.45 4.43 -2.03
N PHE A 17 -1.47 3.83 -1.37
CA PHE A 17 -1.10 2.42 -1.59
C PHE A 17 -2.28 1.47 -1.35
N ILE A 18 -3.04 1.71 -0.28
CA ILE A 18 -4.24 0.92 0.05
C ILE A 18 -5.34 1.15 -0.99
N ALA A 19 -5.54 2.39 -1.43
CA ALA A 19 -6.54 2.75 -2.43
C ALA A 19 -6.30 2.09 -3.79
N ASP A 20 -5.03 1.97 -4.21
CA ASP A 20 -4.66 1.30 -5.45
C ASP A 20 -5.00 -0.20 -5.41
N GLU A 21 -4.59 -0.90 -4.36
CA GLU A 21 -4.86 -2.34 -4.20
C GLU A 21 -6.37 -2.65 -4.04
N LEU A 22 -7.08 -1.77 -3.33
CA LEU A 22 -8.54 -1.84 -3.20
C LEU A 22 -9.22 -1.63 -4.55
N SER A 23 -8.74 -0.71 -5.37
CA SER A 23 -9.28 -0.47 -6.72
C SER A 23 -9.09 -1.70 -7.62
N ILE A 24 -7.94 -2.37 -7.53
CA ILE A 24 -7.65 -3.64 -8.23
C ILE A 24 -8.61 -4.74 -7.76
N GLY A 25 -8.86 -4.84 -6.46
CA GLY A 25 -9.80 -5.81 -5.90
C GLY A 25 -11.24 -5.58 -6.37
N ILE A 26 -11.70 -4.34 -6.31
CA ILE A 26 -13.05 -3.93 -6.73
C ILE A 26 -13.29 -4.25 -8.21
N ILE A 27 -12.39 -3.82 -9.10
CA ILE A 27 -12.63 -3.97 -10.54
C ILE A 27 -12.57 -5.45 -10.98
N ASN A 28 -11.64 -6.21 -10.40
CA ASN A 28 -11.42 -7.61 -10.77
C ASN A 28 -12.27 -8.61 -9.98
N ASN A 29 -13.10 -8.15 -9.04
CA ASN A 29 -13.86 -9.01 -8.13
C ASN A 29 -12.96 -10.01 -7.38
N LYS A 30 -11.82 -9.54 -6.88
CA LYS A 30 -10.85 -10.36 -6.15
C LYS A 30 -10.69 -9.83 -4.73
N THR A 31 -10.56 -10.76 -3.80
CA THR A 31 -10.12 -10.44 -2.44
C THR A 31 -8.64 -10.09 -2.48
N THR A 32 -8.33 -8.81 -2.27
CA THR A 32 -6.97 -8.31 -2.17
C THR A 32 -6.68 -7.88 -0.74
N ALA A 33 -5.40 -7.78 -0.38
CA ALA A 33 -4.98 -7.38 0.95
C ALA A 33 -3.65 -6.61 0.88
N VAL A 34 -3.58 -5.53 1.67
CA VAL A 34 -2.37 -4.76 1.85
C VAL A 34 -1.85 -5.01 3.26
N ARG A 35 -0.57 -5.38 3.34
CA ARG A 35 0.20 -5.36 4.58
C ARG A 35 1.46 -4.56 4.32
N VAL A 36 1.46 -3.33 4.82
CA VAL A 36 2.57 -2.38 4.69
C VAL A 36 3.17 -2.18 6.07
N ILE A 37 4.49 -2.18 6.14
CA ILE A 37 5.26 -2.09 7.39
C ILE A 37 6.20 -0.88 7.28
N PRO A 38 5.81 0.28 7.84
CA PRO A 38 6.72 1.41 7.98
C PRO A 38 7.84 1.06 8.95
N VAL A 39 9.08 1.02 8.46
CA VAL A 39 10.25 0.67 9.27
C VAL A 39 10.94 1.94 9.77
N TRP A 40 10.57 2.37 10.97
CA TRP A 40 11.14 3.56 11.61
C TRP A 40 12.67 3.47 11.73
N GLY A 41 13.34 4.57 11.37
CA GLY A 41 14.80 4.66 11.41
C GLY A 41 15.52 4.01 10.24
N LYS A 42 14.81 3.43 9.26
CA LYS A 42 15.40 2.86 8.05
C LYS A 42 14.89 3.54 6.78
N LYS A 43 15.76 3.58 5.78
CA LYS A 43 15.55 4.13 4.44
C LYS A 43 15.48 3.01 3.40
N ALA A 44 15.04 3.37 2.20
CA ALA A 44 15.01 2.47 1.06
C ALA A 44 16.39 1.84 0.80
N GLY A 45 16.41 0.54 0.51
CA GLY A 45 17.62 -0.26 0.27
C GLY A 45 18.23 -0.88 1.54
N GLU A 46 17.84 -0.44 2.74
CA GLU A 46 18.26 -1.11 3.99
C GLU A 46 17.49 -2.41 4.21
N ILE A 47 18.04 -3.31 5.02
CA ILE A 47 17.38 -4.58 5.37
C ILE A 47 16.82 -4.48 6.78
N VAL A 48 15.55 -4.84 6.97
CA VAL A 48 14.92 -5.01 8.28
C VAL A 48 14.87 -6.50 8.65
N SER A 49 15.28 -6.82 9.87
CA SER A 49 15.09 -8.15 10.44
C SER A 49 13.89 -8.12 11.37
N PHE A 50 12.89 -8.95 11.07
CA PHE A 50 11.73 -9.14 11.94
C PHE A 50 11.96 -10.26 12.96
N GLY A 51 13.12 -10.92 12.89
CA GLY A 51 13.57 -11.96 13.80
C GLY A 51 13.10 -13.37 13.44
N GLY A 52 13.97 -14.36 13.69
CA GLY A 52 13.68 -15.80 13.71
C GLY A 52 12.73 -16.29 12.61
N LEU A 53 11.47 -16.52 12.98
CA LEU A 53 10.41 -17.09 12.13
C LEU A 53 9.91 -16.15 11.03
N LEU A 54 9.97 -14.83 11.24
CA LEU A 54 9.43 -13.83 10.31
C LEU A 54 10.43 -13.40 9.24
N GLY A 55 11.70 -13.75 9.41
CA GLY A 55 12.78 -13.49 8.46
C GLY A 55 13.17 -12.01 8.33
N ASP A 56 13.86 -11.72 7.23
CA ASP A 56 14.35 -10.40 6.89
C ASP A 56 13.67 -9.90 5.60
N ALA A 57 13.47 -8.59 5.49
CA ALA A 57 12.93 -7.97 4.28
C ALA A 57 13.73 -6.71 3.90
N PRO A 58 13.94 -6.45 2.59
CA PRO A 58 14.46 -5.17 2.15
C PRO A 58 13.39 -4.09 2.29
N VAL A 59 13.79 -2.93 2.80
CA VAL A 59 12.97 -1.71 2.79
C VAL A 59 12.89 -1.21 1.35
N GLN A 60 11.70 -1.22 0.78
CA GLN A 60 11.49 -0.92 -0.63
C GLN A 60 11.49 0.59 -0.88
N GLU A 61 12.05 1.00 -2.03
CA GLU A 61 11.83 2.34 -2.54
C GLU A 61 10.37 2.50 -2.99
N ILE A 62 9.75 3.61 -2.64
CA ILE A 62 8.36 3.91 -2.99
C ILE A 62 8.24 5.28 -3.64
N ARG A 63 7.19 5.43 -4.44
CA ARG A 63 6.86 6.72 -5.06
C ARG A 63 6.28 7.67 -4.00
N THR A 64 6.89 8.85 -3.85
CA THR A 64 6.52 9.85 -2.83
C THR A 64 5.68 11.02 -3.37
N ILE A 65 5.20 10.92 -4.61
CA ILE A 65 4.31 11.93 -5.18
C ILE A 65 3.01 11.96 -4.37
N SER A 66 2.64 13.15 -3.90
CA SER A 66 1.55 13.31 -2.93
C SER A 66 0.18 12.92 -3.51
N PRO A 67 -0.51 11.91 -2.95
CA PRO A 67 -1.90 11.59 -3.27
C PRO A 67 -2.89 12.36 -2.37
N LYS A 68 -2.41 13.35 -1.59
CA LYS A 68 -3.17 14.03 -0.54
C LYS A 68 -4.53 14.54 -1.01
N ARG A 69 -4.58 15.14 -2.21
CA ARG A 69 -5.84 15.66 -2.79
C ARG A 69 -6.87 14.55 -3.01
N PHE A 70 -6.44 13.35 -3.40
CA PHE A 70 -7.33 12.22 -3.64
C PHE A 70 -7.80 11.61 -2.32
N VAL A 71 -6.87 11.29 -1.42
CA VAL A 71 -7.16 10.68 -0.12
C VAL A 71 -8.06 11.58 0.74
N SER A 72 -7.82 12.89 0.73
CA SER A 72 -8.61 13.85 1.51
C SER A 72 -10.04 14.05 1.01
N ARG A 73 -10.42 13.52 -0.17
CA ARG A 73 -11.81 13.59 -0.63
C ARG A 73 -12.75 12.78 0.26
N GLY A 74 -12.26 11.72 0.89
CA GLY A 74 -13.09 10.80 1.67
C GLY A 74 -14.24 10.20 0.85
N GLY A 75 -15.25 9.68 1.54
CA GLY A 75 -16.43 9.07 0.92
C GLY A 75 -16.27 7.56 0.70
N GLN A 76 -16.92 7.05 -0.34
CA GLN A 76 -17.01 5.61 -0.61
C GLN A 76 -16.53 5.30 -2.04
N PHE A 77 -15.79 4.20 -2.20
CA PHE A 77 -15.49 3.68 -3.53
C PHE A 77 -16.78 3.18 -4.20
N PRO A 78 -17.06 3.61 -5.44
CA PRO A 78 -18.26 3.18 -6.15
C PRO A 78 -18.18 1.69 -6.50
N PRO A 79 -19.34 1.03 -6.65
CA PRO A 79 -19.37 -0.34 -7.17
C PRO A 79 -18.78 -0.40 -8.60
N PRO A 80 -18.18 -1.53 -8.99
CA PRO A 80 -17.64 -1.69 -10.33
C PRO A 80 -18.77 -1.77 -11.36
N ILE A 81 -18.50 -1.32 -12.59
CA ILE A 81 -19.41 -1.53 -13.72
C ILE A 81 -19.32 -3.01 -14.13
N ILE A 82 -20.36 -3.77 -13.82
CA ILE A 82 -20.38 -5.23 -14.07
C ILE A 82 -20.54 -5.54 -15.57
N SER A 83 -21.14 -4.66 -16.36
CA SER A 83 -21.38 -4.84 -17.79
C SER A 83 -20.11 -4.81 -18.67
N MET A 84 -18.96 -4.46 -18.10
CA MET A 84 -17.66 -4.49 -18.80
C MET A 84 -16.92 -5.83 -18.63
N ARG A 85 -17.60 -6.86 -18.11
CA ARG A 85 -17.10 -8.23 -18.05
C ARG A 85 -17.62 -8.96 -19.29
N ASN A 86 -16.72 -9.32 -20.22
CA ASN A 86 -17.03 -10.17 -21.38
C ASN A 86 -17.51 -11.56 -20.95
#